data_AF-A0A8D0GGF1-F1
#
_entry.id   AF-A0A8D0GGF1-F1
#
_cell.length_a   1.000
_cell.length_b   1.000
_cell.length_c   1.000
_cell.angle_alpha   90.00
_cell.angle_beta   90.00
_cell.angle_gamma   90.00
#
_symmetry.space_group_name_H-M   'P 1'
#
loop_
_entity.id
_entity.type
_entity.pdbx_description
1 polymer ?
#
loop_
_entity_poly.entity_id
_entity_poly.type
_entity_poly.pdbx_seq_one_letter_code
_entity_poly.pdbx_strand_id
1 'polypeptide(L)'
;MQRAGWVHGGGYCAPLSPPPGPLLALSPQLSAKMMKFRFRRQGNDPQREKIKQELFAFNKTVEHGFPNQPSSLAYDPKLRIMAVGTKSGAVKMYPLFKKKKKSILAADL
;
A
#
# COMPACT_ATOMS: atom_id res chain seq x y z
N MET A 1 -0.10 -50.01 19.49
CA MET A 1 -0.36 -50.94 18.37
C MET A 1 -0.30 -50.11 17.10
N GLN A 2 0.84 -50.13 16.38
CA GLN A 2 1.02 -50.91 15.13
C GLN A 2 -0.12 -50.59 14.16
N ARG A 3 0.05 -49.93 13.01
CA ARG A 3 0.94 -50.14 11.83
C ARG A 3 0.45 -49.07 10.82
N ALA A 4 1.03 -48.69 9.69
CA ALA A 4 2.18 -49.04 8.87
C ALA A 4 2.31 -47.81 7.93
N GLY A 5 3.50 -47.32 7.59
CA GLY A 5 4.37 -47.98 6.63
C GLY A 5 4.15 -47.34 5.26
N TRP A 6 5.07 -46.45 4.89
CA TRP A 6 5.18 -45.89 3.54
C TRP A 6 5.36 -47.03 2.53
N VAL A 7 4.53 -47.07 1.48
CA VAL A 7 4.84 -47.78 0.24
C VAL A 7 5.18 -46.71 -0.80
N HIS A 8 6.47 -46.57 -1.08
CA HIS A 8 6.96 -45.97 -2.31
C HIS A 8 7.28 -47.13 -3.24
N GLY A 9 6.37 -47.47 -4.14
CA GLY A 9 6.72 -48.18 -5.37
C GLY A 9 7.28 -47.13 -6.33
N GLY A 10 8.49 -47.21 -6.88
CA GLY A 10 9.22 -48.42 -7.25
C GLY A 10 8.83 -48.82 -8.67
N GLY A 11 9.03 -47.93 -9.65
CA GLY A 11 8.80 -48.16 -11.07
C GLY A 11 10.02 -47.74 -11.88
N TYR A 12 11.03 -48.61 -11.92
CA TYR A 12 12.16 -48.51 -12.82
C TYR A 12 11.72 -49.07 -14.18
N CYS A 13 11.55 -48.23 -15.19
CA CYS A 13 11.53 -48.68 -16.58
C CYS A 13 12.90 -48.39 -17.19
N ALA A 14 13.63 -49.48 -17.44
CA ALA A 14 14.95 -49.50 -18.04
C ALA A 14 14.90 -49.15 -19.55
N PRO A 15 16.06 -48.83 -20.17
CA PRO A 15 16.18 -48.13 -21.44
C PRO A 15 16.12 -49.07 -22.64
N LEU A 16 15.50 -48.63 -23.74
CA LEU A 16 15.66 -49.28 -25.05
C LEU A 16 16.58 -48.42 -25.93
N SER A 17 17.66 -49.04 -26.35
CA SER A 17 18.78 -48.52 -27.13
C SER A 17 18.41 -47.97 -28.53
N PRO A 18 19.23 -47.07 -29.08
CA PRO A 18 18.99 -46.35 -30.35
C PRO A 18 19.50 -47.12 -31.59
N PRO A 19 18.95 -46.86 -32.81
CA PRO A 19 19.60 -47.24 -34.06
C PRO A 19 20.59 -46.16 -34.57
N PRO A 20 21.74 -46.55 -35.17
CA PRO A 20 22.74 -45.65 -35.73
C PRO A 20 22.49 -45.35 -37.23
N GLY A 21 22.82 -44.14 -37.67
CA GLY A 21 22.85 -43.79 -39.09
C GLY A 21 23.26 -42.34 -39.35
N PRO A 22 24.42 -42.06 -39.97
CA PRO A 22 24.94 -40.71 -40.21
C PRO A 22 24.70 -40.26 -41.66
N LEU A 23 24.13 -39.07 -41.87
CA LEU A 23 24.23 -38.37 -43.16
C LEU A 23 24.34 -36.86 -42.92
N LEU A 24 25.58 -36.38 -43.07
CA LEU A 24 25.98 -35.11 -43.67
C LEU A 24 24.92 -34.00 -43.73
N ALA A 25 24.99 -33.06 -42.79
CA ALA A 25 24.54 -31.69 -43.02
C ALA A 25 25.51 -30.73 -42.31
N LEU A 26 26.57 -30.34 -43.01
CA LEU A 26 27.32 -29.12 -42.73
C LEU A 26 26.35 -27.95 -42.91
N SER A 27 25.80 -27.45 -41.81
CA SER A 27 25.19 -26.12 -41.74
C SER A 27 26.02 -25.32 -40.73
N PRO A 28 26.74 -24.27 -41.12
CA PRO A 28 27.36 -23.39 -40.14
C PRO A 28 26.23 -22.67 -39.41
N GLN A 29 25.98 -23.04 -38.16
CA GLN A 29 25.11 -22.25 -37.28
C GLN A 29 25.77 -20.88 -37.12
N LEU A 30 25.27 -19.90 -37.87
CA LEU A 30 25.47 -18.49 -37.59
C LEU A 30 25.05 -18.29 -36.13
N SER A 31 26.03 -18.19 -35.25
CA SER A 31 25.84 -17.92 -33.83
C SER A 31 25.12 -16.59 -33.71
N ALA A 32 23.80 -16.66 -33.52
CA ALA A 32 22.94 -15.53 -33.27
C ALA A 32 23.44 -14.78 -32.02
N LYS A 33 24.22 -13.72 -32.22
CA LYS A 33 24.47 -12.73 -31.18
C LYS A 33 23.39 -11.67 -31.28
N MET A 34 22.14 -12.11 -31.06
CA MET A 34 21.08 -11.20 -30.70
C MET A 34 21.55 -10.49 -29.43
N MET A 35 21.79 -9.18 -29.49
CA MET A 35 21.84 -8.38 -28.28
C MET A 35 20.49 -8.56 -27.61
N LYS A 36 20.42 -9.51 -26.68
CA LYS A 36 19.32 -9.64 -25.76
C LYS A 36 19.41 -8.38 -24.90
N PHE A 37 18.78 -7.30 -25.38
CA PHE A 37 18.41 -6.16 -24.58
C PHE A 37 17.48 -6.73 -23.51
N ARG A 38 18.12 -7.30 -22.48
CA ARG A 38 17.50 -7.55 -21.20
C ARG A 38 17.18 -6.14 -20.75
N PHE A 39 15.93 -5.72 -20.96
CA PHE A 39 15.31 -4.72 -20.11
C PHE A 39 15.63 -5.18 -18.69
N ARG A 40 16.67 -4.59 -18.07
CA ARG A 40 16.87 -4.72 -16.64
C ARG A 40 15.56 -4.21 -16.09
N ARG A 41 14.71 -5.12 -15.58
CA ARG A 41 13.71 -4.75 -14.59
C ARG A 41 14.50 -3.92 -13.60
N GLN A 42 14.23 -2.61 -13.55
CA GLN A 42 14.96 -1.68 -12.70
C GLN A 42 15.01 -2.32 -11.32
N GLY A 43 16.21 -2.82 -10.98
CA GLY A 43 16.46 -3.42 -9.68
C GLY A 43 16.14 -2.37 -8.65
N ASN A 44 15.76 -2.83 -7.47
CA ASN A 44 15.43 -1.98 -6.35
C ASN A 44 16.57 -0.98 -6.10
N ASP A 45 16.40 0.25 -6.58
CA ASP A 45 17.41 1.29 -6.47
C ASP A 45 17.16 1.96 -5.11
N PRO A 46 18.05 1.79 -4.12
CA PRO A 46 17.79 2.27 -2.76
C PRO A 46 17.62 3.79 -2.73
N GLN A 47 18.20 4.51 -3.70
CA GLN A 47 17.97 5.94 -3.86
C GLN A 47 16.53 6.23 -4.32
N ARG A 48 15.98 5.41 -5.21
CA ARG A 48 14.59 5.54 -5.66
C ARG A 48 13.58 5.19 -4.57
N GLU A 49 13.89 4.25 -3.68
CA GLU A 49 13.04 3.96 -2.51
C GLU A 49 13.04 5.10 -1.51
N LYS A 50 14.22 5.69 -1.22
CA LYS A 50 14.34 6.88 -0.36
C LYS A 50 13.53 8.07 -0.91
N ILE A 51 13.69 8.37 -2.20
CA ILE A 51 12.92 9.43 -2.87
C ILE A 51 11.41 9.17 -2.78
N LYS A 52 10.95 7.92 -2.91
CA LYS A 52 9.52 7.59 -2.75
C LYS A 52 9.03 7.85 -1.32
N GLN A 53 9.82 7.50 -0.30
CA GLN A 53 9.47 7.72 1.10
C GLN A 53 9.49 9.21 1.48
N GLU A 54 10.42 9.98 0.92
CA GLU A 54 10.51 11.43 1.13
C GLU A 54 9.37 12.19 0.43
N LEU A 55 8.98 11.77 -0.78
CA LEU A 55 7.95 12.45 -1.57
C LEU A 55 6.52 12.04 -1.20
N PHE A 56 6.30 10.80 -0.78
CA PHE A 56 4.97 10.27 -0.54
C PHE A 56 4.84 9.75 0.89
N ALA A 57 4.11 10.51 1.71
CA ALA A 57 3.66 10.07 3.02
C ALA A 57 2.12 10.05 3.05
N PHE A 58 1.54 8.88 3.33
CA PHE A 58 0.11 8.78 3.57
C PHE A 58 -0.18 9.16 5.02
N ASN A 59 -0.80 10.32 5.21
CA ASN A 59 -1.31 10.76 6.50
C ASN A 59 -2.83 10.74 6.47
N LYS A 60 -3.44 10.11 7.48
CA LYS A 60 -4.88 10.25 7.70
C LYS A 60 -5.15 11.72 7.98
N THR A 61 -5.96 12.34 7.14
CA THR A 61 -6.37 13.72 7.28
C THR A 61 -7.41 13.86 8.39
N VAL A 62 -7.91 15.08 8.58
CA VAL A 62 -8.88 15.40 9.62
C VAL A 62 -10.19 14.64 9.44
N GLU A 63 -10.80 14.24 10.55
CA GLU A 63 -12.13 13.63 10.52
C GLU A 63 -13.21 14.70 10.37
N HIS A 64 -13.87 14.68 9.22
CA HIS A 64 -14.99 15.56 8.91
C HIS A 64 -16.30 15.03 9.48
N GLY A 65 -17.27 15.92 9.66
CA GLY A 65 -18.59 15.57 10.14
C GLY A 65 -18.70 15.37 11.65
N PHE A 66 -19.86 14.87 12.04
CA PHE A 66 -20.27 14.70 13.42
C PHE A 66 -19.86 13.32 13.95
N PRO A 67 -19.46 13.18 15.22
CA PRO A 67 -18.99 11.91 15.77
C PRO A 67 -20.09 10.83 15.74
N ASN A 68 -19.72 9.57 15.52
CA ASN A 68 -20.69 8.49 15.24
C ASN A 68 -21.64 8.16 16.39
N GLN A 69 -21.26 8.43 17.64
CA GLN A 69 -22.03 8.12 18.85
C GLN A 69 -21.70 9.13 19.96
N PRO A 70 -22.25 10.35 19.90
CA PRO A 70 -22.10 11.29 21.01
C PRO A 70 -22.75 10.71 22.27
N SER A 71 -22.05 10.83 23.40
CA SER A 71 -22.55 10.39 24.71
C SER A 71 -22.59 11.52 25.73
N SER A 72 -21.75 12.54 25.56
CA SER A 72 -21.68 13.68 26.47
C SER A 72 -21.39 14.98 25.71
N LEU A 73 -21.82 16.09 26.29
CA LEU A 73 -21.61 17.44 25.76
C LEU A 73 -21.31 18.40 26.92
N ALA A 74 -20.33 19.28 26.71
CA ALA A 74 -20.01 20.38 27.61
C ALA A 74 -19.76 21.66 26.82
N TYR A 75 -20.06 22.82 27.40
CA TYR A 75 -19.86 24.11 26.78
C TYR A 75 -19.22 25.09 27.75
N ASP A 76 -18.17 25.77 27.31
CA ASP A 76 -17.56 26.88 28.03
C ASP A 76 -18.04 28.21 27.43
N PRO A 77 -18.81 29.03 28.17
CA PRO A 77 -19.30 30.32 27.69
C PRO A 77 -18.21 31.40 27.56
N LYS A 78 -17.10 31.30 28.30
CA LYS A 78 -16.00 32.28 28.26
C LYS A 78 -15.16 32.07 27.00
N LEU A 79 -14.67 30.84 26.82
CA LEU A 79 -13.88 30.47 25.64
C LEU A 79 -14.76 30.27 24.40
N ARG A 80 -16.07 30.07 24.58
CA ARG A 80 -17.03 29.72 23.54
C ARG A 80 -16.58 28.49 22.77
N ILE A 81 -16.21 27.46 23.52
CA ILE A 81 -15.82 26.17 22.96
C ILE A 81 -16.83 25.13 23.43
N MET A 82 -17.24 24.29 22.50
CA MET A 82 -18.10 23.14 22.78
C MET A 82 -17.25 21.86 22.72
N ALA A 83 -17.34 21.02 23.75
CA ALA A 83 -16.72 19.72 23.82
C ALA A 83 -17.80 18.64 23.64
N VAL A 84 -17.56 17.68 22.75
CA VAL A 84 -18.44 16.51 22.55
C VAL A 84 -17.64 15.25 22.83
N GLY A 85 -18.11 14.44 23.77
CA GLY A 85 -17.55 13.12 24.07
C GLY A 85 -18.32 12.02 23.33
N THR A 86 -17.61 11.00 22.86
CA THR A 86 -18.19 9.81 22.23
C THR A 86 -18.15 8.59 23.15
N LYS A 87 -19.00 7.60 22.87
CA LYS A 87 -18.96 6.30 23.57
C LYS A 87 -17.64 5.56 23.43
N SER A 88 -16.87 5.83 22.36
CA SER A 88 -15.53 5.28 22.16
C SER A 88 -14.46 5.96 23.02
N GLY A 89 -14.80 6.99 23.79
CA GLY A 89 -13.88 7.75 24.62
C GLY A 89 -13.16 8.92 23.92
N ALA A 90 -13.51 9.23 22.67
CA ALA A 90 -12.94 10.39 21.97
C ALA A 90 -13.64 11.69 22.41
N VAL A 91 -12.88 12.77 22.56
CA VAL A 91 -13.41 14.11 22.88
C VAL A 91 -13.07 15.06 21.72
N LYS A 92 -14.10 15.61 21.08
CA LYS A 92 -13.96 16.54 19.95
C LYS A 92 -14.33 17.96 20.38
N MET A 93 -13.40 18.89 20.17
CA MET A 93 -13.54 20.30 20.55
C MET A 93 -13.95 21.14 19.33
N TYR A 94 -15.01 21.94 19.48
CA TYR A 94 -15.57 22.79 18.44
C TYR A 94 -15.53 24.26 18.89
N PRO A 95 -14.67 25.10 18.28
CA PRO A 95 -14.61 26.52 18.59
C PRO A 95 -15.78 27.29 17.96
N LEU A 96 -16.46 28.13 18.75
CA LEU A 96 -17.53 29.01 18.28
C LEU A 96 -17.00 30.45 18.12
N PHE A 97 -16.65 30.79 16.89
CA PHE A 97 -16.18 32.14 16.54
C PHE A 97 -17.33 33.14 16.52
N LYS A 98 -17.21 34.25 17.26
CA LYS A 98 -18.12 35.40 17.09
C LYS A 98 -17.79 36.10 15.78
N LYS A 99 -18.79 36.29 14.92
CA LYS A 99 -18.68 37.30 13.87
C LYS A 99 -18.63 38.67 14.54
N LYS A 100 -17.51 39.40 14.37
CA LYS A 100 -17.45 40.82 14.73
C LYS A 100 -18.54 41.54 13.93
N LYS A 101 -19.50 42.17 14.61
CA LYS A 101 -20.45 43.07 13.95
C LYS A 101 -19.63 44.23 13.37
N LYS A 102 -19.61 44.37 12.04
CA LYS A 102 -19.13 45.60 11.39
C LYS A 102 -20.22 46.64 11.62
N SER A 103 -20.06 47.50 12.64
CA SER A 103 -20.86 48.71 12.77
C SER A 103 -20.38 49.72 11.74
N ILE A 104 -20.93 49.62 10.53
CA ILE A 104 -20.87 50.65 9.48
C ILE A 104 -21.93 51.72 9.79
N LEU A 105 -21.80 52.45 10.89
CA LEU A 105 -22.59 53.65 11.17
C LEU A 105 -21.81 54.53 12.16
N ALA A 106 -20.92 55.38 11.63
CA ALA A 106 -20.40 56.59 12.27
C ALA A 106 -19.48 57.32 11.27
N ALA A 107 -20.04 57.76 10.15
CA ALA A 107 -19.42 58.75 9.27
C ALA A 107 -20.54 59.60 8.66
N ASP A 108 -21.34 60.20 9.53
CA ASP A 108 -22.14 61.39 9.23
C ASP A 108 -21.61 62.50 10.14
N LEU A 109 -20.52 63.14 9.69
CA LEU A 109 -20.10 64.50 10.03
C LEU A 109 -19.29 65.04 8.84
#